data_AF-A0A6S7IXM4-F1
#
_entry.id   AF-A0A6S7IXM4-F1
#
_cell.length_a   1.000
_cell.length_b   1.000
_cell.length_c   1.000
_cell.angle_alpha   90.00
_cell.angle_beta   90.00
_cell.angle_gamma   90.00
#
_symmetry.space_group_name_H-M   'P 1'
#
loop_
_entity.id
_entity.type
_entity.pdbx_description
1 polymer ?
#
loop_
_entity_poly.entity_id
_entity_poly.type
_entity_poly.pdbx_seq_one_letter_code
_entity_poly.pdbx_strand_id
1 'polypeptide(L)'
;MIVCVTYEPPDCPVTCIRDELKPKFIEALLLGKEIIILGEMNCNLLKPFCYESKILLDTCYELHLTQLIKDPMRITSQTSSLLDVIMISSSSKVKSSGVVDIGISDHSMIYCTLKLRADKPRLEYKDVRSFTNYNSESFKAELSQLPFHETYRINDVNEKIDHLNQLFINTLDKHAPIKHTRFKGRLNQFINKELK
;
A
#
# COMPACT_ATOMS: atom_id res chain seq x y z
N MET A 1 -6.22 -0.74 -6.22
CA MET A 1 -6.72 0.62 -6.44
C MET A 1 -5.52 1.52 -6.65
N ILE A 2 -5.56 2.37 -7.66
CA ILE A 2 -4.55 3.38 -7.98
C ILE A 2 -5.17 4.74 -7.70
N VAL A 3 -4.42 5.62 -7.04
CA VAL A 3 -4.81 7.02 -6.83
C VAL A 3 -3.81 7.86 -7.62
N CYS A 4 -4.32 8.67 -8.55
CA CYS A 4 -3.54 9.54 -9.41
C CYS A 4 -3.87 11.00 -9.06
N VAL A 5 -2.85 11.79 -8.80
CA VAL A 5 -2.99 13.23 -8.61
C VAL A 5 -2.52 13.92 -9.89
N THR A 6 -3.36 14.78 -10.45
CA THR A 6 -3.10 15.48 -11.70
C THR A 6 -3.18 16.99 -11.49
N TYR A 7 -2.45 17.74 -12.31
CA TYR A 7 -2.56 19.18 -12.39
C TYR A 7 -2.37 19.57 -13.84
N GLU A 8 -3.35 20.28 -14.40
CA GLU A 8 -3.24 20.84 -15.75
C GLU A 8 -3.11 22.37 -15.63
N PRO A 9 -1.99 22.98 -16.03
CA PRO A 9 -1.83 24.43 -16.02
C PRO A 9 -2.87 25.14 -16.92
N PRO A 10 -3.28 26.38 -16.62
CA PRO A 10 -4.27 27.12 -17.42
C PRO A 10 -3.89 27.31 -18.90
N ASP A 11 -2.58 27.38 -19.18
CA ASP A 11 -2.04 27.56 -20.54
C ASP A 11 -1.80 26.23 -21.28
N CYS A 12 -2.07 25.10 -20.64
CA CYS A 12 -1.90 23.78 -21.23
C CYS A 12 -3.14 23.41 -22.07
N PRO A 13 -2.97 22.88 -23.29
CA PRO A 13 -4.11 22.38 -24.05
C PRO A 13 -4.78 21.22 -23.32
N VAL A 14 -6.09 21.32 -23.05
CA VAL A 14 -6.92 20.26 -22.43
C VAL A 14 -6.80 18.87 -23.07
N THR A 15 -6.33 18.81 -24.33
CA THR A 15 -6.04 17.55 -25.03
C THR A 15 -4.87 16.78 -24.41
N CYS A 16 -3.97 17.44 -23.69
CA CYS A 16 -2.83 16.82 -23.02
C CYS A 16 -3.29 15.78 -21.99
N ILE A 17 -4.32 16.08 -21.19
CA ILE A 17 -4.93 15.08 -20.30
C ILE A 17 -5.40 13.88 -21.11
N ARG A 18 -6.19 14.10 -22.16
CA ARG A 18 -6.73 13.00 -22.96
C ARG A 18 -5.60 12.13 -23.52
N ASP A 19 -4.58 12.75 -24.11
CA ASP A 19 -3.56 12.04 -24.88
C ASP A 19 -2.53 11.35 -23.96
N GLU A 20 -2.22 11.91 -22.79
CA GLU A 20 -1.28 11.31 -21.83
C GLU A 20 -1.93 10.37 -20.81
N LEU A 21 -3.14 10.70 -20.34
CA LEU A 21 -3.83 9.96 -19.29
C LEU A 21 -4.48 8.70 -19.84
N LYS A 22 -5.08 8.77 -21.04
CA LYS A 22 -5.86 7.67 -21.61
C LYS A 22 -5.06 6.38 -21.79
N PRO A 23 -3.83 6.37 -22.36
CA PRO A 23 -3.06 5.13 -22.49
C PRO A 23 -2.74 4.49 -21.13
N LYS A 24 -2.32 5.29 -20.15
CA LYS A 24 -1.98 4.83 -18.79
C LYS A 24 -3.21 4.32 -18.05
N PHE A 25 -4.34 4.98 -18.24
CA PHE A 25 -5.62 4.56 -17.67
C PHE A 25 -6.07 3.21 -18.23
N ILE A 26 -5.99 3.02 -19.55
CA ILE A 26 -6.31 1.75 -20.21
C ILE A 26 -5.41 0.63 -19.70
N GLU A 27 -4.10 0.86 -19.59
CA GLU A 27 -3.17 -0.12 -19.03
C GLU A 27 -3.55 -0.53 -17.60
N ALA A 28 -3.84 0.44 -16.74
CA ALA A 28 -4.28 0.17 -15.37
C ALA A 28 -5.61 -0.60 -15.30
N LEU A 29 -6.56 -0.31 -16.20
CA LEU A 29 -7.81 -1.07 -16.32
C LEU A 29 -7.56 -2.52 -16.74
N LEU A 30 -6.66 -2.76 -17.72
CA LEU A 30 -6.29 -4.11 -18.16
C LEU A 30 -5.66 -4.94 -17.03
N LEU A 31 -5.00 -4.29 -16.08
CA LEU A 31 -4.48 -4.92 -14.85
C LEU A 31 -5.53 -5.13 -13.75
N GLY A 32 -6.81 -4.87 -14.04
CA GLY A 32 -7.92 -5.01 -13.10
C GLY A 32 -7.84 -4.02 -11.93
N LYS A 33 -7.19 -2.86 -12.11
CA LYS A 33 -7.07 -1.85 -11.06
C LYS A 33 -8.21 -0.85 -11.18
N GLU A 34 -8.92 -0.64 -10.08
CA GLU A 34 -9.75 0.56 -9.92
C GLU A 34 -8.88 1.80 -9.81
N ILE A 35 -9.32 2.90 -10.42
CA ILE A 35 -8.55 4.12 -10.55
C ILE A 35 -9.37 5.29 -10.01
N ILE A 36 -8.72 6.15 -9.24
CA ILE A 36 -9.23 7.43 -8.78
C ILE A 36 -8.25 8.50 -9.26
N ILE A 37 -8.76 9.52 -9.91
CA ILE A 37 -8.00 10.65 -10.45
C ILE A 37 -8.54 11.89 -9.76
N LEU A 38 -7.66 12.66 -9.12
CA LEU A 38 -8.01 13.89 -8.44
C LEU A 38 -7.03 15.00 -8.81
N GLY A 39 -7.52 16.22 -8.92
CA GLY A 39 -6.65 17.31 -9.34
C GLY A 39 -7.38 18.50 -9.91
N GLU A 40 -6.65 19.59 -10.07
CA GLU A 40 -7.12 20.80 -10.73
C GLU A 40 -6.86 20.69 -12.23
N MET A 41 -7.94 20.69 -13.02
CA MET A 41 -7.85 20.56 -14.48
C MET A 41 -7.93 21.90 -15.19
N ASN A 42 -8.12 23.00 -14.45
CA ASN A 42 -8.41 24.33 -15.01
C ASN A 42 -9.57 24.37 -16.04
N CYS A 43 -10.43 23.36 -16.02
CA CYS A 43 -11.62 23.22 -16.86
C CYS A 43 -12.87 23.52 -16.03
N ASN A 44 -13.57 24.62 -16.30
CA ASN A 44 -14.75 25.01 -15.51
C ASN A 44 -15.99 24.19 -15.88
N LEU A 45 -16.25 23.12 -15.13
CA LEU A 45 -17.38 22.21 -15.38
C LEU A 45 -18.76 22.83 -15.11
N LEU A 46 -18.84 24.02 -14.51
CA LEU A 46 -20.10 24.79 -14.47
C LEU A 46 -20.49 25.35 -15.85
N LYS A 47 -19.55 25.33 -16.80
CA LYS A 47 -19.74 25.72 -18.21
C LYS A 47 -19.56 24.48 -19.11
N PRO A 48 -20.49 23.50 -19.08
CA PRO A 48 -20.30 22.22 -19.76
C PRO A 48 -20.22 22.33 -21.29
N PHE A 49 -20.66 23.46 -21.86
CA PHE A 49 -20.64 23.70 -23.31
C PHE A 49 -19.36 24.39 -23.79
N CYS A 50 -18.43 24.77 -22.91
CA CYS A 50 -17.13 25.25 -23.35
C CYS A 50 -16.28 24.10 -23.88
N TYR A 51 -15.33 24.43 -24.75
CA TYR A 51 -14.51 23.44 -25.46
C TYR A 51 -13.76 22.52 -24.49
N GLU A 52 -13.20 23.10 -23.43
CA GLU A 52 -12.39 22.42 -22.42
C GLU A 52 -13.23 21.44 -21.60
N SER A 53 -14.35 21.91 -21.04
CA SER A 53 -15.28 21.06 -20.30
C SER A 53 -15.84 19.94 -21.16
N LYS A 54 -16.13 20.20 -22.43
CA LYS A 54 -16.60 19.18 -23.36
C LYS A 54 -15.56 18.08 -23.57
N ILE A 55 -14.30 18.43 -23.81
CA ILE A 55 -13.23 17.44 -23.97
C ILE A 55 -13.06 16.59 -22.72
N LEU A 56 -13.08 17.21 -21.54
CA LEU A 56 -12.95 16.50 -20.27
C LEU A 56 -14.13 15.55 -20.03
N LEU A 57 -15.36 16.00 -20.28
CA LEU A 57 -16.57 15.18 -20.15
C LEU A 57 -16.63 14.04 -21.18
N ASP A 58 -16.25 14.30 -22.43
CA ASP A 58 -16.15 13.28 -23.48
C ASP A 58 -15.10 12.24 -23.11
N THR A 59 -13.94 12.66 -22.59
CA THR A 59 -12.90 11.76 -22.08
C THR A 59 -13.42 10.92 -20.91
N CYS A 60 -14.19 11.51 -20.00
CA CYS A 60 -14.81 10.76 -18.91
C CYS A 60 -15.78 9.70 -19.45
N TYR A 61 -16.61 10.06 -20.42
CA TYR A 61 -17.56 9.16 -21.06
C TYR A 61 -16.86 7.99 -21.75
N GLU A 62 -15.83 8.26 -22.57
CA GLU A 62 -15.04 7.24 -23.26
C GLU A 62 -14.38 6.24 -22.29
N LEU A 63 -13.86 6.74 -21.17
CA LEU A 63 -13.16 5.94 -20.17
C LEU A 63 -14.07 5.37 -19.08
N HIS A 64 -15.39 5.57 -19.19
CA HIS A 64 -16.38 5.16 -18.19
C HIS A 64 -16.04 5.69 -16.78
N LEU A 65 -15.49 6.91 -16.74
CA LEU A 65 -15.19 7.63 -15.51
C LEU A 65 -16.42 8.40 -15.04
N THR A 66 -16.65 8.36 -13.73
CA THR A 66 -17.64 9.21 -13.08
C THR A 66 -16.93 10.36 -12.36
N GLN A 67 -17.23 11.60 -12.74
CA GLN A 67 -16.82 12.78 -11.97
C GLN A 67 -17.79 12.94 -10.78
N LEU A 68 -17.25 13.09 -9.56
CA LEU A 68 -18.02 13.13 -8.31
C LEU A 68 -18.39 14.52 -7.76
N ILE A 69 -17.64 15.56 -8.13
CA ILE A 69 -17.79 16.91 -7.55
C ILE A 69 -18.74 17.73 -8.41
N LYS A 70 -19.84 18.18 -7.82
CA LYS A 70 -20.89 18.94 -8.52
C LYS A 70 -20.99 20.39 -8.07
N ASP A 71 -20.52 20.69 -6.87
CA ASP A 71 -20.61 22.00 -6.27
C ASP A 71 -19.40 22.87 -6.67
N PRO A 72 -19.57 24.19 -6.81
CA PRO A 72 -18.46 25.11 -7.02
C PRO A 72 -17.49 25.10 -5.83
N MET A 73 -16.20 25.30 -6.11
CA MET A 73 -15.15 25.24 -5.07
C MET A 73 -14.36 26.53 -4.96
N ARG A 74 -14.27 27.28 -6.06
CA ARG A 74 -13.68 28.62 -6.06
C ARG A 74 -14.79 29.63 -6.22
N ILE A 75 -15.12 30.28 -5.12
CA ILE A 75 -16.19 31.28 -5.03
C ILE A 75 -15.54 32.60 -4.63
N THR A 76 -15.60 33.58 -5.52
CA THR A 76 -15.20 34.96 -5.24
C THR A 76 -16.45 35.84 -5.14
N SER A 77 -16.29 37.12 -4.80
CA SER A 77 -17.38 38.09 -4.86
C SER A 77 -18.00 38.26 -6.26
N GLN A 78 -17.30 37.84 -7.33
CA GLN A 78 -17.71 38.06 -8.72
C GLN A 78 -17.90 36.77 -9.51
N THR A 79 -17.29 35.65 -9.11
CA THR A 79 -17.23 34.42 -9.91
C THR A 79 -17.40 33.16 -9.06
N SER A 80 -17.87 32.10 -9.72
CA SER A 80 -17.96 30.76 -9.16
C SER A 80 -17.45 29.77 -10.21
N SER A 81 -16.54 28.87 -9.82
CA SER A 81 -15.97 27.87 -10.72
C SER A 81 -15.78 26.51 -10.07
N LEU A 82 -15.88 25.47 -10.90
CA LEU A 82 -15.59 24.09 -10.56
C LEU A 82 -14.42 23.62 -11.43
N LEU A 83 -13.20 23.67 -10.89
CA LEU A 83 -11.95 23.40 -11.61
C LEU A 83 -11.27 22.10 -11.15
N ASP A 84 -11.40 21.77 -9.87
CA ASP A 84 -10.95 20.51 -9.30
C ASP A 84 -11.92 19.36 -9.56
N VAL A 85 -11.39 18.19 -9.86
CA VAL A 85 -12.20 17.00 -10.16
C VAL A 85 -11.82 15.84 -9.25
N ILE A 86 -12.81 14.98 -9.00
CA ILE A 86 -12.57 13.60 -8.56
C ILE A 86 -13.25 12.71 -9.59
N MET A 87 -12.45 12.03 -10.42
CA MET A 87 -12.92 11.10 -11.44
C MET A 87 -12.61 9.67 -11.00
N ILE A 88 -13.58 8.77 -11.05
CA ILE A 88 -13.44 7.39 -10.58
C ILE A 88 -13.86 6.39 -11.66
N SER A 89 -13.15 5.27 -11.74
CA SER A 89 -13.51 4.17 -12.65
C SER A 89 -14.62 3.27 -12.09
N SER A 90 -14.91 3.36 -10.78
CA SER A 90 -16.00 2.63 -10.13
C SER A 90 -16.48 3.35 -8.88
N SER A 91 -17.79 3.58 -8.79
CA SER A 91 -18.46 4.15 -7.61
C SER A 91 -18.74 3.16 -6.49
N SER A 92 -18.48 1.86 -6.71
CA SER A 92 -18.83 0.78 -5.77
C SER A 92 -18.25 0.94 -4.36
N LYS A 93 -17.10 1.62 -4.24
CA LYS A 93 -16.40 1.84 -2.97
C LYS A 93 -16.57 3.26 -2.42
N VAL A 94 -17.23 4.16 -3.15
CA VAL A 94 -17.45 5.53 -2.70
C VAL A 94 -18.60 5.56 -1.70
N LYS A 95 -18.34 6.09 -0.50
CA LYS A 95 -19.34 6.27 0.55
C LYS A 95 -19.95 7.68 0.50
N SER A 96 -19.12 8.70 0.28
CA SER A 96 -19.56 10.08 0.09
C SER A 96 -18.51 10.88 -0.66
N SER A 97 -18.89 12.02 -1.23
CA SER A 97 -18.01 13.02 -1.84
C SER A 97 -18.61 14.40 -1.69
N GLY A 98 -17.79 15.44 -1.81
CA GLY A 98 -18.28 16.81 -1.77
C GLY A 98 -17.19 17.84 -1.66
N VAL A 99 -17.62 19.06 -1.39
CA VAL A 99 -16.79 20.26 -1.22
C VAL A 99 -16.89 20.73 0.24
N VAL A 100 -15.77 21.12 0.82
CA VAL A 100 -15.66 21.69 2.17
C VAL A 100 -14.92 23.01 2.08
N ASP A 101 -15.57 24.09 2.49
CA ASP A 101 -14.89 25.37 2.69
C ASP A 101 -14.05 25.32 3.98
N ILE A 102 -12.76 25.59 3.84
CA ILE A 102 -11.79 25.58 4.95
C ILE A 102 -11.44 27.02 5.37
N GLY A 103 -11.83 28.04 4.59
CA GLY A 103 -11.61 29.45 4.93
C GLY A 103 -10.15 29.90 4.95
N ILE A 104 -9.22 29.10 4.41
CA ILE A 104 -7.78 29.39 4.37
C ILE A 104 -7.26 29.77 2.97
N SER A 105 -8.06 29.56 1.93
CA SER A 105 -7.73 29.78 0.52
C SER A 105 -8.98 30.24 -0.24
N ASP A 106 -8.79 30.76 -1.45
CA ASP A 106 -9.89 30.97 -2.41
C ASP A 106 -10.38 29.65 -3.04
N HIS A 107 -9.69 28.54 -2.78
CA HIS A 107 -10.12 27.18 -3.10
C HIS A 107 -10.71 26.45 -1.89
N SER A 108 -11.91 25.89 -2.08
CA SER A 108 -12.50 24.90 -1.17
C SER A 108 -11.87 23.52 -1.38
N MET A 109 -11.81 22.70 -0.34
CA MET A 109 -11.29 21.33 -0.43
C MET A 109 -12.34 20.38 -1.02
N ILE A 110 -11.91 19.53 -1.95
CA ILE A 110 -12.69 18.37 -2.40
C ILE A 110 -12.34 17.13 -1.61
N TYR A 111 -13.35 16.28 -1.39
CA TYR A 111 -13.13 15.00 -0.75
C TYR A 111 -13.97 13.89 -1.39
N CYS A 112 -13.47 12.67 -1.27
CA CYS A 112 -14.27 11.46 -1.38
C CYS A 112 -13.88 10.51 -0.24
N THR A 113 -14.86 9.84 0.35
CA THR A 113 -14.63 8.80 1.36
C THR A 113 -14.82 7.43 0.75
N LEU A 114 -13.88 6.52 1.01
CA LEU A 114 -13.86 5.19 0.43
C LEU A 114 -14.10 4.12 1.49
N LYS A 115 -14.95 3.14 1.17
CA LYS A 115 -15.18 1.94 1.98
C LYS A 115 -14.19 0.86 1.59
N LEU A 116 -12.97 0.96 2.11
CA LEU A 116 -11.91 -0.03 1.86
C LEU A 116 -11.94 -1.13 2.92
N ARG A 117 -11.78 -2.38 2.49
CA ARG A 117 -11.48 -3.49 3.40
C ARG A 117 -9.96 -3.55 3.54
N ALA A 118 -9.46 -3.33 4.75
CA ALA A 118 -8.07 -3.63 5.04
C ALA A 118 -7.89 -5.15 4.99
N ASP A 119 -6.91 -5.61 4.23
CA ASP A 119 -6.48 -7.00 4.31
C ASP A 119 -6.04 -7.29 5.75
N LYS A 120 -6.41 -8.46 6.25
CA LYS A 120 -5.90 -8.92 7.55
C LYS A 120 -4.44 -9.31 7.35
N PRO A 121 -3.54 -8.95 8.28
CA PRO A 121 -2.17 -9.42 8.20
C PRO A 121 -2.20 -10.94 8.15
N ARG A 122 -1.51 -11.53 7.17
CA ARG A 122 -1.41 -12.97 7.08
C ARG A 122 -0.73 -13.48 8.35
N LEU A 123 -1.25 -14.57 8.89
CA LEU A 123 -0.57 -15.29 9.96
C LEU A 123 0.62 -16.00 9.34
N GLU A 124 1.81 -15.70 9.85
CA GLU A 124 3.03 -16.38 9.48
C GLU A 124 3.40 -17.34 10.61
N TYR A 125 3.81 -18.55 10.25
CA TYR A 125 4.40 -19.50 11.19
C TYR A 125 5.88 -19.56 10.89
N LYS A 126 6.71 -19.41 11.92
CA LYS A 126 8.16 -19.50 11.81
C LYS A 126 8.71 -20.34 12.94
N ASP A 127 9.76 -21.06 12.61
CA ASP A 127 10.50 -21.90 13.52
C ASP A 127 11.54 -21.01 14.18
N VAL A 128 11.36 -20.79 15.47
CA VAL A 128 12.26 -19.92 16.23
C VAL A 128 12.84 -20.70 17.39
N ARG A 129 14.12 -20.44 17.65
CA ARG A 129 14.78 -21.02 18.81
C ARG A 129 14.33 -20.28 20.06
N SER A 130 13.71 -21.01 21.00
CA SER A 130 13.13 -20.44 22.21
C SER A 130 14.15 -20.40 23.34
N PHE A 131 14.57 -19.20 23.71
CA PHE A 131 15.45 -18.97 24.87
C PHE A 131 14.71 -18.67 26.18
N THR A 132 13.37 -18.81 26.23
CA THR A 132 12.54 -18.46 27.40
C THR A 132 13.04 -19.08 28.71
N ASN A 133 13.50 -20.34 28.67
CA ASN A 133 14.00 -21.07 29.85
C ASN A 133 15.48 -21.44 29.68
N TYR A 134 16.21 -20.76 28.80
CA TYR A 134 17.61 -21.07 28.54
C TYR A 134 18.49 -20.67 29.73
N ASN A 135 19.32 -21.60 30.20
CA ASN A 135 20.35 -21.34 31.21
C ASN A 135 21.72 -21.62 30.61
N SER A 136 22.55 -20.58 30.51
CA SER A 136 23.88 -20.69 29.90
C SER A 136 24.82 -21.61 30.66
N GLU A 137 24.75 -21.64 31.99
CA GLU A 137 25.63 -22.46 32.81
C GLU A 137 25.27 -23.93 32.72
N SER A 138 23.97 -24.26 32.73
CA SER A 138 23.50 -25.62 32.49
C SER A 138 23.88 -26.13 31.09
N PHE A 139 23.77 -25.27 30.07
CA PHE A 139 24.17 -25.62 28.70
C PHE A 139 25.67 -25.87 28.57
N LYS A 140 26.51 -24.99 29.13
CA LYS A 140 27.97 -25.17 29.15
C LYS A 140 28.39 -26.42 29.92
N ALA A 141 27.76 -26.67 31.07
CA ALA A 141 28.04 -27.84 31.88
C ALA A 141 27.75 -29.14 31.11
N GLU A 142 26.61 -29.24 30.42
CA GLU A 142 26.29 -30.41 29.60
C GLU A 142 27.23 -30.56 28.39
N LEU A 143 27.51 -29.45 27.68
CA LEU A 143 28.50 -29.47 26.59
C LEU A 143 29.87 -29.98 27.05
N SER A 144 30.34 -29.58 28.23
CA SER A 144 31.64 -30.02 28.75
C SER A 144 31.75 -31.52 29.03
N GLN A 145 30.60 -32.20 29.17
CA GLN A 145 30.52 -33.64 29.44
C GLN A 145 30.34 -34.48 28.17
N LEU A 146 30.11 -33.85 27.00
CA LEU A 146 29.91 -34.58 25.75
C LEU A 146 31.21 -35.23 25.26
N PRO A 147 31.12 -36.43 24.65
CA PRO A 147 32.29 -37.18 24.20
C PRO A 147 32.82 -36.65 22.85
N PHE A 148 33.11 -35.36 22.73
CA PHE A 148 33.66 -34.75 21.50
C PHE A 148 34.94 -35.44 20.99
N HIS A 149 35.68 -36.09 21.88
CA HIS A 149 36.87 -36.84 21.53
C HIS A 149 36.58 -38.04 20.58
N GLU A 150 35.35 -38.56 20.57
CA GLU A 150 34.94 -39.65 19.67
C GLU A 150 34.92 -39.19 18.21
N THR A 151 34.65 -37.91 17.95
CA THR A 151 34.70 -37.32 16.60
C THR A 151 36.07 -37.51 15.94
N TYR A 152 37.18 -37.50 16.71
CA TYR A 152 38.51 -37.68 16.13
C TYR A 152 38.75 -39.10 15.58
N ARG A 153 37.98 -40.08 16.04
CA ARG A 153 38.09 -41.50 15.66
C ARG A 153 37.36 -41.85 14.36
N ILE A 154 36.47 -40.97 13.90
CA ILE A 154 35.78 -41.11 12.62
C ILE A 154 36.79 -40.91 11.48
N ASN A 155 36.68 -41.64 10.37
CA ASN A 155 37.62 -41.52 9.25
C ASN A 155 37.15 -40.50 8.22
N ASP A 156 35.85 -40.52 7.88
CA ASP A 156 35.27 -39.61 6.90
C ASP A 156 35.06 -38.20 7.50
N VAL A 157 35.36 -37.18 6.70
CA VAL A 157 35.29 -35.77 7.15
C VAL A 157 33.84 -35.29 7.24
N ASN A 158 32.95 -35.74 6.36
CA ASN A 158 31.54 -35.36 6.42
C ASN A 158 30.89 -35.99 7.66
N GLU A 159 31.15 -37.28 7.91
CA GLU A 159 30.67 -37.97 9.10
C GLU A 159 31.16 -37.32 10.40
N LYS A 160 32.38 -36.77 10.43
CA LYS A 160 32.88 -35.98 11.57
C LYS A 160 32.02 -34.75 11.84
N ILE A 161 31.74 -33.99 10.77
CA ILE A 161 30.96 -32.76 10.86
C ILE A 161 29.54 -33.09 11.32
N ASP A 162 28.94 -34.15 10.76
CA ASP A 162 27.60 -34.60 11.13
C ASP A 162 27.54 -35.03 12.59
N HIS A 163 28.50 -35.83 13.05
CA HIS A 163 28.55 -36.27 14.45
C HIS A 163 28.73 -35.10 15.41
N LEU A 164 29.63 -34.15 15.10
CA LEU A 164 29.82 -32.95 15.90
C LEU A 164 28.54 -32.10 15.97
N ASN A 165 27.91 -31.86 14.81
CA ASN A 165 26.67 -31.11 14.72
C ASN A 165 25.54 -31.79 15.48
N GLN A 166 25.43 -33.12 15.41
CA GLN A 166 24.43 -33.87 16.18
C GLN A 166 24.60 -33.67 17.68
N LEU A 167 25.83 -33.85 18.21
CA LEU A 167 26.11 -33.64 19.65
C LEU A 167 25.73 -32.23 20.10
N PHE A 168 26.13 -31.21 19.33
CA PHE A 168 25.85 -29.82 19.65
C PHE A 168 24.37 -29.46 19.52
N ILE A 169 23.73 -29.80 18.39
CA ILE A 169 22.33 -29.46 18.11
C ILE A 169 21.40 -30.18 19.08
N ASN A 170 21.63 -31.46 19.40
CA ASN A 170 20.81 -32.19 20.36
C ASN A 170 20.83 -31.52 21.74
N THR A 171 22.03 -31.10 22.18
CA THR A 171 22.19 -30.36 23.44
C THR A 171 21.53 -28.99 23.36
N LEU A 172 21.71 -28.28 22.24
CA LEU A 172 21.10 -26.97 22.03
C LEU A 172 19.57 -27.04 21.98
N ASP A 173 19.00 -28.06 21.35
CA ASP A 173 17.55 -28.27 21.27
C ASP A 173 16.95 -28.65 22.62
N LYS A 174 17.70 -29.35 23.48
CA LYS A 174 17.30 -29.63 24.87
C LYS A 174 17.23 -28.35 25.72
N HIS A 175 18.20 -27.46 25.60
CA HIS A 175 18.30 -26.23 26.42
C HIS A 175 17.58 -25.02 25.83
N ALA A 176 17.42 -24.97 24.52
CA ALA A 176 16.75 -23.91 23.77
C ALA A 176 16.00 -24.51 22.58
N PRO A 177 14.84 -25.16 22.80
CA PRO A 177 14.13 -25.90 21.76
C PRO A 177 13.61 -25.00 20.65
N ILE A 178 13.52 -25.55 19.44
CA ILE A 178 12.80 -24.91 18.33
C ILE A 178 11.30 -24.95 18.64
N LYS A 179 10.64 -23.81 18.51
CA LYS A 179 9.19 -23.68 18.66
C LYS A 179 8.57 -23.12 17.39
N HIS A 180 7.54 -23.80 16.90
CA HIS A 180 6.64 -23.26 15.89
C HIS A 180 5.84 -22.11 16.50
N THR A 181 6.25 -20.87 16.18
CA THR A 181 5.63 -19.69 16.76
C THR A 181 4.82 -18.94 15.70
N ARG A 182 3.64 -18.50 16.13
CA ARG A 182 2.73 -17.70 15.31
C ARG A 182 3.12 -16.23 15.39
N PHE A 183 3.47 -15.67 14.24
CA PHE A 183 3.73 -14.24 14.07
C PHE A 183 2.58 -13.60 13.29
N LYS A 184 2.22 -12.38 13.68
CA LYS A 184 1.40 -11.52 12.82
C LYS A 184 2.34 -10.89 11.81
N GLY A 185 2.22 -11.25 10.53
CA GLY A 185 2.94 -10.56 9.46
C GLY A 185 2.66 -9.05 9.51
N ARG A 186 3.62 -8.21 9.15
CA ARG A 186 3.34 -6.78 8.98
C ARG A 186 2.60 -6.59 7.65
N LEU A 187 1.49 -5.86 7.68
CA LEU A 187 0.71 -5.55 6.47
C LEU A 187 1.50 -4.71 5.46
N ASN A 188 2.34 -3.81 5.97
CA ASN A 188 3.22 -2.96 5.18
C ASN A 188 4.34 -2.45 6.12
N GLN A 189 5.58 -2.37 5.63
CA GLN A 189 6.71 -1.85 6.42
C GLN A 189 6.59 -0.33 6.68
N PHE A 190 5.81 0.38 5.86
CA PHE A 190 5.69 1.83 5.86
C PHE A 190 4.41 2.39 6.51
N ILE A 191 3.44 1.54 6.87
CA ILE A 191 2.20 1.99 7.54
C ILE A 191 2.27 1.60 9.02
N ASN A 192 2.51 2.60 9.89
CA ASN A 192 2.54 2.42 11.34
C ASN A 192 1.16 2.69 11.96
N LYS A 193 1.04 2.47 13.28
CA LYS A 193 -0.23 2.65 14.01
C LYS A 193 -0.64 4.13 14.18
N GLU A 194 0.24 5.08 13.90
CA GLU A 194 -0.03 6.51 14.01
C GLU A 194 -0.86 7.02 12.82
N LEU A 195 -0.90 6.25 11.73
CA LEU A 195 -1.67 6.54 10.52
C LEU A 195 -3.08 5.91 10.52
N LYS A 196 -3.57 5.45 11.68
CA LYS A 196 -4.87 4.77 11.81
C LYS A 196 -5.95 5.61 12.46
#